data_AF-A0A949F5Q4-F1
#
_entry.id   AF-A0A949F5Q4-F1
#
_cell.length_a   1.000
_cell.length_b   1.000
_cell.length_c   1.000
_cell.angle_alpha   90.00
_cell.angle_beta   90.00
_cell.angle_gamma   90.00
#
_symmetry.space_group_name_H-M   'P 1'
#
loop_
_entity.id
_entity.type
_entity.pdbx_description
1 polymer ?
#
loop_
_entity_poly.entity_id
_entity_poly.type
_entity_poly.pdbx_seq_one_letter_code
_entity_poly.pdbx_strand_id
1 'polypeptide(L)' 'MKPDYRKQSRIRDLHFLTADARVACNPRDREAAHRAHVEGIATENPLAVTCKKCLIVMRKAGKLRGAEGAK' A
#
# COMPACT_ATOMS: atom_id res chain seq x y z
N MET A 1 2.92 -38.01 -0.15
CA MET A 1 2.28 -36.73 -0.56
C MET A 1 3.22 -35.60 -0.16
N LYS A 2 3.77 -34.84 -1.12
CA LYS A 2 4.60 -33.65 -0.83
C LYS A 2 3.67 -32.50 -0.45
N PRO A 3 3.94 -31.72 0.62
CA PRO A 3 3.07 -30.60 0.97
C PRO A 3 3.11 -29.57 -0.16
N ASP A 4 1.93 -29.26 -0.69
CA ASP A 4 1.73 -28.30 -1.76
C ASP A 4 2.01 -26.88 -1.24
N TYR A 5 3.28 -26.46 -1.31
CA TYR A 5 3.73 -25.10 -0.98
C TYR A 5 3.21 -24.04 -1.99
N ARG A 6 2.27 -24.41 -2.87
CA ARG A 6 1.80 -23.59 -4.00
C ARG A 6 0.56 -22.76 -3.69
N LYS A 7 0.23 -22.62 -2.40
CA LYS A 7 -0.91 -21.81 -1.91
C LYS A 7 -0.52 -20.49 -1.25
N GLN A 8 0.65 -19.95 -1.56
CA GLN A 8 1.01 -18.58 -1.19
C GLN A 8 0.74 -17.58 -2.33
N SER A 9 -0.33 -17.83 -3.09
CA SER A 9 -0.91 -16.85 -4.00
C SER A 9 -2.21 -16.36 -3.39
N ARG A 10 -2.36 -15.04 -3.28
CA ARG A 10 -3.63 -14.25 -3.29
C ARG A 10 -3.96 -13.35 -2.09
N ILE A 11 -3.14 -13.21 -1.06
CA ILE A 11 -3.29 -12.00 -0.23
C ILE A 11 -2.66 -10.87 -1.05
N ARG A 12 -3.48 -10.16 -1.83
CA ARG A 12 -3.03 -8.99 -2.59
C ARG A 12 -2.52 -7.98 -1.57
N ASP A 13 -1.32 -7.44 -1.80
CA ASP A 13 -0.76 -6.43 -0.92
C ASP A 13 -1.72 -5.24 -0.82
N LEU A 14 -1.99 -4.77 0.40
CA LEU A 14 -2.76 -3.55 0.63
C LEU A 14 -1.89 -2.34 0.32
N HIS A 15 -2.37 -1.50 -0.59
CA HIS A 15 -1.73 -0.28 -1.02
C HIS A 15 -2.30 0.93 -0.30
N PHE A 16 -1.49 1.95 -0.07
CA PHE A 16 -1.99 3.20 0.50
C PHE A 16 -2.68 4.04 -0.56
N LEU A 17 -3.93 4.41 -0.31
CA LEU A 17 -4.67 5.38 -1.09
C LEU A 17 -4.45 6.79 -0.52
N THR A 18 -3.97 7.70 -1.34
CA THR A 18 -3.79 9.12 -0.99
C THR A 18 -5.07 9.91 -1.28
N ALA A 19 -5.25 11.06 -0.63
CA ALA A 19 -6.37 11.99 -0.86
C ALA A 19 -6.61 12.35 -2.34
N ASP A 20 -5.57 12.41 -3.17
CA ASP A 20 -5.67 12.64 -4.62
C ASP A 20 -6.21 11.44 -5.44
N ALA A 21 -6.77 10.41 -4.80
CA ALA A 21 -7.14 9.12 -5.42
C ALA A 21 -5.98 8.47 -6.18
N ARG A 22 -4.79 8.47 -5.57
CA ARG A 22 -3.56 7.87 -6.12
C ARG A 22 -2.99 6.84 -5.15
N VAL A 23 -2.30 5.84 -5.67
CA VAL A 23 -1.53 4.90 -4.83
C VAL A 23 -0.16 5.48 -4.52
N ALA A 24 0.28 5.40 -3.27
CA ALA A 24 1.59 5.94 -2.87
C ALA A 24 2.75 5.33 -3.67
N CYS A 25 2.68 4.04 -4.02
CA CYS A 25 3.73 3.37 -4.78
C CYS A 25 3.76 3.72 -6.29
N ASN A 26 2.67 4.26 -6.84
CA ASN A 26 2.60 4.67 -8.23
C ASN A 26 1.72 5.92 -8.40
N PRO A 27 2.20 7.10 -7.97
CA PRO A 27 1.40 8.32 -7.95
C PRO A 27 1.15 8.92 -9.35
N ARG A 28 1.75 8.37 -10.41
CA ARG A 28 1.54 8.81 -11.80
C ARG A 28 0.43 8.05 -12.50
N ASP A 29 0.06 6.87 -11.99
CA ASP A 29 -0.86 5.97 -12.66
C ASP A 29 -2.21 5.95 -11.93
N ARG A 30 -3.15 6.74 -12.46
CA ARG A 30 -4.50 6.85 -11.92
C ARG A 30 -5.30 5.56 -12.13
N GLU A 31 -5.03 4.81 -13.19
CA GLU A 31 -5.70 3.53 -13.44
C GLU A 31 -5.30 2.45 -12.43
N ALA A 32 -4.05 2.43 -11.98
CA ALA A 32 -3.59 1.54 -10.92
C ALA A 32 -4.26 1.88 -9.60
N ALA A 33 -4.46 3.17 -9.30
CA ALA A 33 -5.18 3.60 -8.11
C ALA A 33 -6.66 3.24 -8.17
N HIS A 34 -7.30 3.48 -9.31
CA HIS A 34 -8.69 3.10 -9.56
C HIS A 34 -8.88 1.59 -9.47
N ARG A 35 -8.01 0.80 -10.11
CA ARG A 35 -8.02 -0.67 -10.00
C ARG A 35 -7.80 -1.12 -8.56
N ALA A 36 -6.84 -0.54 -7.85
CA ALA A 36 -6.59 -0.91 -6.47
C ALA A 36 -7.79 -0.60 -5.56
N HIS A 37 -8.50 0.49 -5.82
CA HIS A 37 -9.72 0.85 -5.10
C HIS A 37 -10.89 -0.11 -5.43
N VAL A 38 -11.17 -0.34 -6.72
CA VAL A 38 -12.25 -1.24 -7.19
C VAL A 38 -12.02 -2.68 -6.73
N GLU A 39 -10.76 -3.15 -6.73
CA GLU A 39 -10.38 -4.49 -6.29
C GLU A 39 -10.31 -4.62 -4.76
N GLY A 40 -10.57 -3.55 -4.00
CA GLY A 40 -10.53 -3.55 -2.53
C GLY A 40 -9.14 -3.76 -1.94
N ILE A 41 -8.08 -3.45 -2.70
CA ILE A 41 -6.68 -3.61 -2.30
C ILE A 41 -5.99 -2.28 -1.99
N ALA A 42 -6.75 -1.18 -1.98
CA ALA A 42 -6.29 0.13 -1.54
C ALA A 42 -6.95 0.50 -0.21
N THR A 43 -6.17 1.05 0.72
CA THR A 43 -6.62 1.49 2.04
C THR A 43 -6.10 2.88 2.35
N GLU A 44 -6.93 3.72 2.95
CA GLU A 44 -6.54 5.03 3.47
C GLU A 44 -5.88 4.92 4.86
N ASN A 45 -5.98 3.75 5.51
CA ASN A 45 -5.37 3.51 6.80
C ASN A 45 -3.88 3.19 6.63
N PRO A 46 -2.96 4.07 7.07
CA PRO A 46 -1.53 3.86 6.88
C PRO A 46 -0.97 2.63 7.60
N LEU A 47 -1.64 2.15 8.66
CA LEU A 47 -1.22 0.98 9.44
C LEU A 47 -1.65 -0.35 8.81
N ALA A 48 -2.66 -0.33 7.93
CA ALA A 48 -3.14 -1.52 7.23
C ALA A 48 -2.39 -1.81 5.92
N VAL A 49 -1.51 -0.89 5.49
CA VAL A 49 -0.74 -1.00 4.25
C VAL A 49 0.31 -2.10 4.41
N THR A 50 0.24 -3.13 3.57
CA THR A 50 1.24 -4.21 3.54
C THR A 50 2.28 -4.01 2.44
N CYS A 51 1.99 -3.18 1.44
CA CYS A 51 2.90 -2.90 0.34
C CYS A 51 4.15 -2.14 0.84
N LYS A 52 5.31 -2.82 0.81
CA LYS A 52 6.61 -2.24 1.21
C LYS A 52 6.94 -0.93 0.48
N LYS A 53 6.62 -0.81 -0.81
CA LYS A 53 6.84 0.43 -1.58
C LYS A 53 5.98 1.58 -1.07
N CYS A 54 4.70 1.32 -0.78
CA CYS A 54 3.81 2.32 -0.19
C CYS A 54 4.35 2.77 1.17
N LEU A 55 4.76 1.85 2.04
CA LEU A 55 5.34 2.17 3.35
C LEU A 55 6.59 3.06 3.23
N ILE A 56 7.50 2.76 2.30
CA ILE A 56 8.70 3.58 2.07
C ILE A 56 8.32 4.99 1.61
N VAL A 57 7.39 5.12 0.65
CA VAL A 57 6.95 6.43 0.15
C VAL A 57 6.26 7.23 1.26
N MET A 58 5.40 6.58 2.05
CA MET A 58 4.70 7.22 3.16
C MET A 58 5.65 7.64 4.29
N ARG A 59 6.69 6.85 4.57
CA ARG A 59 7.74 7.22 5.53
C ARG A 59 8.52 8.44 5.06
N LYS A 60 8.90 8.48 3.77
CA LYS A 60 9.54 9.66 3.16
C LYS A 60 8.65 10.89 3.15
N ALA A 61 7.34 10.71 2.95
CA ALA A 61 6.37 11.80 2.95
C ALA A 61 5.91 12.24 4.36
N GLY A 62 6.45 11.63 5.44
CA GLY A 62 6.03 11.93 6.81
C GLY A 62 4.57 11.55 7.14
N LYS A 63 3.95 10.69 6.34
CA LYS A 63 2.54 10.25 6.51
C LYS A 63 2.37 9.10 7.51
N LEU A 64 3.44 8.37 7.82
CA LEU A 64 3.48 7.37 8.91
C LEU A 64 3.84 8.03 10.24
N ARG A 65 3.12 9.10 10.60
CA ARG A 65 3.45 9.90 11.78
C ARG A 65 3.07 9.18 13.07
N GLY A 66 4.01 8.38 13.55
CA GLY A 66 4.21 7.98 14.93
C GLY A 66 5.72 7.98 15.19
N ALA A 67 6.19 8.98 15.95
CA ALA A 67 7.56 9.23 16.43
C ALA A 67 8.57 9.89 15.45
N GLU A 68 9.31 10.86 15.99
CA GLU A 68 10.50 11.59 15.48
C GLU A 68 10.17 12.76 14.52
N GLY A 69 10.09 14.02 14.96
CA GLY A 69 11.13 14.82 15.63
C GLY A 69 11.82 15.68 14.55
N ALA A 70 11.32 16.86 14.20
CA ALA A 70 11.85 18.13 14.71
C ALA A 70 13.38 18.12 14.83
N LYS A 71 14.09 18.47 13.76
CA LYS A 71 15.34 19.23 13.78
C LYS A 71 15.40 20.11 12.54
#